data_AF-A0A9Q0FRS0-F1
#
_entry.id   AF-A0A9Q0FRS0-F1
#
_cell.length_a   1.000
_cell.length_b   1.000
_cell.length_c   1.000
_cell.angle_alpha   90.00
_cell.angle_beta   90.00
_cell.angle_gamma   90.00
#
_symmetry.space_group_name_H-M   'P 1'
#
loop_
_entity.id
_entity.type
_entity.pdbx_description
1 polymer ?
#
loop_
_entity_poly.entity_id
_entity_poly.type
_entity_poly.pdbx_seq_one_letter_code
_entity_poly.pdbx_strand_id
1 'polypeptide(L)'
;MSKRSNASHSQWSDLPIDLLDKIAGCLETQSDLGRFRSVCRGWRSSAPPPPPLKASRVLRLPWLPICDEFDEPYYFGLKEFTVYSIEPLPMDCHYKPLTTPRQLPT
;
A
#
# COMPACT_ATOMS: atom_id res chain seq x y z
N MET A 1 -24.81 20.34 33.71
CA MET A 1 -23.62 20.42 32.82
C MET A 1 -23.89 19.62 31.56
N SER A 2 -23.91 20.27 30.39
CA SER A 2 -24.24 19.63 29.11
C SER A 2 -22.97 19.00 28.52
N LYS A 3 -22.89 17.66 28.47
CA LYS A 3 -21.81 16.95 27.78
C LYS A 3 -22.07 17.06 26.29
N ARG A 4 -21.27 17.90 25.64
CA ARG A 4 -21.23 18.09 24.18
C ARG A 4 -20.95 16.72 23.52
N SER A 5 -21.93 16.15 22.82
CA SER A 5 -21.76 14.95 22.00
C SER A 5 -20.95 15.32 20.75
N ASN A 6 -19.65 15.03 20.77
CA ASN A 6 -18.86 14.98 19.54
C ASN A 6 -19.25 13.70 18.79
N ALA A 7 -20.20 13.81 17.86
CA ALA A 7 -20.70 12.73 17.01
C ALA A 7 -19.70 12.32 15.91
N SER A 8 -18.43 12.17 16.27
CA SER A 8 -17.38 11.60 15.42
C SER A 8 -16.42 10.67 16.17
N HIS A 9 -16.56 10.53 17.49
CA HIS A 9 -15.92 9.42 18.21
C HIS A 9 -16.80 8.19 17.99
N SER A 10 -16.32 7.23 17.19
CA SER A 10 -17.01 5.95 17.02
C SER A 10 -17.19 5.33 18.41
N GLN A 11 -18.43 5.10 18.82
CA GLN A 11 -18.78 4.49 20.12
C GLN A 11 -18.05 3.16 20.36
N TRP A 12 -17.63 2.50 19.27
CA TRP A 12 -16.76 1.32 19.26
C TRP A 12 -15.42 1.52 20.00
N SER A 13 -14.85 2.72 19.97
CA SER A 13 -13.59 3.03 20.68
C SER A 13 -13.74 3.05 22.20
N ASP A 14 -14.95 3.26 22.71
CA ASP A 14 -15.24 3.34 24.15
C ASP A 14 -15.61 1.95 24.74
N LEU A 15 -15.52 0.89 23.93
CA LEU A 15 -15.82 -0.47 24.39
C LEU A 15 -14.76 -0.96 25.40
N PRO A 16 -15.17 -1.56 26.54
CA PRO A 16 -14.24 -2.13 27.51
C PRO A 16 -13.30 -3.18 26.90
N ILE A 17 -12.06 -3.21 27.38
CA ILE A 17 -11.02 -4.13 26.89
C ILE A 17 -11.43 -5.61 27.03
N ASP A 18 -12.09 -5.98 28.14
CA ASP A 18 -12.54 -7.36 28.37
C ASP A 18 -13.54 -7.86 27.31
N LEU A 19 -14.34 -6.95 26.75
CA LEU A 19 -15.25 -7.27 25.65
C LEU A 19 -14.50 -7.37 24.33
N LEU A 20 -13.51 -6.50 24.11
CA LEU A 20 -12.66 -6.54 22.93
C LEU A 20 -11.84 -7.83 22.86
N ASP A 21 -11.33 -8.32 23.99
CA ASP A 21 -10.58 -9.57 24.08
C ASP A 21 -11.49 -10.77 23.74
N LYS A 22 -12.73 -10.77 24.23
CA LYS A 22 -13.73 -11.80 23.89
C LYS A 22 -14.05 -11.79 22.40
N ILE A 23 -14.25 -10.60 21.82
CA ILE A 23 -14.52 -10.47 20.37
C ILE A 23 -13.32 -10.97 19.58
N ALA A 24 -12.09 -10.56 19.93
CA ALA A 24 -10.87 -11.01 19.28
C ALA A 24 -10.70 -12.54 19.34
N GLY A 25 -11.06 -13.16 20.47
CA GLY A 25 -11.04 -14.62 20.64
C GLY A 25 -12.06 -15.37 19.77
N CYS A 26 -13.11 -14.70 19.29
CA CYS A 26 -14.09 -15.27 18.35
C CYS A 26 -13.66 -15.14 16.88
N LEU A 27 -12.58 -14.41 16.57
CA LEU A 27 -12.11 -14.20 15.20
C LEU A 27 -11.08 -15.27 14.82
N GLU A 28 -11.49 -16.21 13.98
CA GLU A 28 -10.63 -17.32 13.55
C GLU A 28 -9.71 -16.95 12.39
N THR A 29 -10.12 -16.00 11.55
CA THR A 29 -9.36 -15.65 10.33
C THR A 29 -8.43 -14.46 10.55
N GLN A 30 -7.24 -14.53 9.93
CA GLN A 30 -6.26 -13.43 9.94
C GLN A 30 -6.82 -12.15 9.27
N SER A 31 -7.68 -12.31 8.26
CA SER A 31 -8.31 -11.19 7.57
C SER A 31 -9.26 -10.42 8.49
N ASP A 32 -10.08 -11.15 9.25
CA ASP A 32 -11.02 -10.52 10.20
C ASP A 32 -10.28 -9.89 11.36
N LEU A 33 -9.21 -10.52 11.85
CA LEU A 33 -8.34 -9.92 12.85
C LEU A 33 -7.64 -8.66 12.32
N GLY A 34 -7.26 -8.65 11.03
CA GLY A 34 -6.71 -7.47 10.35
C GLY A 34 -7.69 -6.29 10.32
N ARG A 35 -8.96 -6.55 9.97
CA ARG A 35 -10.04 -5.55 10.00
C ARG A 35 -10.29 -5.06 11.42
N PHE A 36 -10.33 -5.96 12.39
CA PHE A 36 -10.51 -5.64 13.80
C PHE A 36 -9.42 -4.68 14.31
N ARG A 37 -8.15 -4.94 13.98
CA ARG A 37 -7.00 -4.07 14.32
C ARG A 37 -6.99 -2.70 13.66
N SER A 38 -7.80 -2.52 12.62
CA SER A 38 -7.84 -1.27 11.83
C SER A 38 -8.73 -0.20 12.44
N VAL A 39 -9.59 -0.56 13.40
CA VAL A 39 -10.58 0.36 14.01
C VAL A 39 -9.91 1.48 14.81
N CYS A 40 -9.19 1.14 15.87
CA CYS A 40 -8.44 2.12 16.69
C CYS A 40 -7.30 1.43 17.46
N ARG A 41 -6.51 2.21 18.22
CA ARG A 41 -5.39 1.67 19.01
C ARG A 41 -5.83 0.67 20.08
N GLY A 42 -6.97 0.90 20.76
CA GLY A 42 -7.49 0.00 21.80
C GLY A 42 -7.89 -1.38 21.25
N TRP A 43 -8.54 -1.41 20.09
CA TRP A 43 -8.87 -2.66 19.38
C TRP A 43 -7.63 -3.37 18.87
N ARG A 44 -6.61 -2.61 18.45
CA ARG A 44 -5.34 -3.20 18.02
C ARG A 44 -4.60 -3.90 19.16
N SER A 45 -4.69 -3.40 20.38
CA SER A 45 -4.03 -3.96 21.57
C SER A 45 -4.72 -5.18 22.16
N SER A 46 -6.04 -5.33 22.00
CA SER A 46 -6.79 -6.53 22.43
C SER A 46 -6.62 -7.72 21.48
N ALA A 47 -6.21 -7.47 20.24
CA ALA A 47 -5.98 -8.52 19.26
C ALA A 47 -4.66 -9.26 19.54
N PRO A 48 -4.64 -10.61 19.49
CA PRO A 48 -3.39 -11.38 19.56
C PRO A 48 -2.39 -10.88 18.52
N PRO A 49 -1.08 -10.82 18.80
CA PRO A 49 -0.09 -10.30 17.86
C PRO A 49 -0.17 -11.05 16.53
N PRO A 50 0.03 -10.36 15.39
CA PRO A 50 0.05 -11.06 14.11
C PRO A 50 1.18 -12.10 14.16
N PRO A 51 1.00 -13.27 13.52
CA PRO A 51 2.07 -14.25 13.45
C PRO A 51 3.31 -13.57 12.85
N PRO A 52 4.52 -13.90 13.34
CA PRO A 52 5.75 -13.36 12.79
C PRO A 52 5.69 -13.55 11.28
N LEU A 53 5.90 -12.47 10.54
CA LEU A 53 6.00 -12.55 9.09
C LEU A 53 7.14 -13.52 8.82
N LYS A 54 6.81 -14.74 8.41
CA LYS A 54 7.81 -15.62 7.82
C LYS A 54 8.42 -14.79 6.70
N ALA A 55 9.74 -14.57 6.73
CA ALA A 55 10.48 -13.75 5.76
C ALA A 55 10.15 -14.08 4.28
N SER A 56 9.47 -15.21 4.05
CA SER A 56 8.71 -15.55 2.84
C SER A 56 7.77 -14.47 2.26
N ARG A 57 7.38 -13.42 2.98
CA ARG A 57 6.66 -12.26 2.41
C ARG A 57 7.46 -10.96 2.43
N VAL A 58 8.79 -11.04 2.43
CA VAL A 58 9.55 -10.03 1.69
C VAL A 58 8.94 -10.09 0.30
N LEU A 59 8.18 -9.05 -0.07
CA LEU A 59 7.62 -8.92 -1.40
C LEU A 59 8.82 -9.16 -2.32
N ARG A 60 8.84 -10.27 -3.06
CA ARG A 60 9.88 -10.57 -4.04
C ARG A 60 9.64 -9.65 -5.23
N LEU A 61 9.77 -8.36 -4.97
CA LEU A 61 9.80 -7.34 -5.99
C LEU A 61 11.19 -7.46 -6.60
N PRO A 62 11.32 -7.48 -7.94
CA PRO A 62 12.60 -7.61 -8.62
C PRO A 62 13.66 -6.58 -8.18
N TRP A 63 13.21 -5.49 -7.54
CA TRP A 63 14.04 -4.38 -7.08
C TRP A 63 14.37 -4.38 -5.58
N LEU A 64 13.91 -5.37 -4.79
CA LEU A 64 14.26 -5.44 -3.37
C LEU A 64 15.41 -6.43 -3.15
N PRO A 65 16.54 -6.01 -2.55
CA PRO A 65 17.57 -6.95 -2.13
C PRO A 65 16.99 -7.89 -1.07
N ILE A 66 17.28 -9.19 -1.23
CA ILE A 66 16.84 -10.24 -0.30
C ILE A 66 17.53 -9.95 1.05
N CYS A 67 16.75 -9.59 2.06
CA CYS A 67 17.26 -9.35 3.41
C CYS A 67 17.60 -10.69 4.07
N ASP A 68 18.88 -11.04 4.12
CA ASP A 68 19.42 -11.87 5.19
C ASP A 68 20.02 -10.96 6.27
N GLU A 69 19.58 -11.18 7.50
CA GLU A 69 20.10 -10.68 8.80
C GLU A 69 20.16 -9.16 9.07
N PHE A 70 19.14 -8.71 9.82
CA PHE A 70 19.15 -7.73 10.91
C PHE A 70 20.44 -6.90 11.14
N ASP A 71 20.40 -5.60 10.84
CA ASP A 71 20.72 -4.53 11.83
C ASP A 71 20.48 -3.07 11.37
N GLU A 72 19.88 -2.78 10.20
CA GLU A 72 19.60 -1.39 9.79
C GLU A 72 18.13 -1.16 9.39
N PRO A 73 17.46 -0.10 9.89
CA PRO A 73 16.08 0.22 9.54
C PRO A 73 16.01 0.66 8.07
N TYR A 74 15.67 -0.27 7.19
CA TYR A 74 15.36 0.02 5.80
C TYR A 74 14.17 0.99 5.70
N TYR A 75 14.43 2.21 5.25
CA TYR A 75 13.39 3.17 4.89
C TYR A 75 12.78 2.77 3.53
N PHE A 76 11.46 2.54 3.50
CA PHE A 76 10.73 2.36 2.24
C PHE A 76 10.40 3.73 1.63
N GLY A 77 10.99 4.04 0.48
CA GLY A 77 10.65 5.22 -0.31
C GLY A 77 9.53 4.91 -1.30
N LEU A 78 8.36 5.54 -1.13
CA LEU A 78 7.31 5.53 -2.14
C LEU A 78 7.61 6.63 -3.17
N LYS A 79 7.68 6.28 -4.46
CA LYS A 79 7.87 7.25 -5.54
C LYS A 79 6.69 7.20 -6.51
N GLU A 80 6.12 8.36 -6.80
CA GLU A 80 5.11 8.55 -7.84
C GLU A 80 5.80 8.75 -9.20
N PHE A 81 5.26 8.12 -10.25
CA PHE A 81 5.72 8.32 -11.62
C PHE A 81 4.53 8.34 -12.58
N THR A 82 4.57 9.25 -13.54
CA THR A 82 3.58 9.34 -14.62
C THR A 82 4.10 8.57 -15.83
N VAL A 83 3.34 7.58 -16.29
CA VAL A 83 3.64 6.83 -17.52
C VAL A 83 2.81 7.42 -18.65
N TYR A 84 3.47 7.85 -19.73
CA TYR A 84 2.82 8.32 -20.94
C TYR A 84 2.78 7.20 -21.98
N SER A 85 1.65 7.03 -22.66
CA SER A 85 1.54 6.17 -23.84
C SER A 85 1.84 7.00 -25.08
N ILE A 86 2.83 6.59 -25.87
CA ILE A 86 3.11 7.21 -27.17
C ILE A 86 2.32 6.45 -28.22
N GLU A 87 1.25 7.05 -28.72
CA GLU A 87 0.51 6.50 -29.85
C GLU A 87 1.23 6.89 -31.16
N PRO A 88 1.41 5.95 -32.10
CA PRO A 88 1.83 6.32 -33.45
C PRO A 88 0.81 7.29 -34.03
N LEU A 89 1.28 8.39 -34.61
CA LEU A 89 0.38 9.27 -35.35
C LEU A 89 -0.36 8.43 -36.41
N PRO A 90 -1.68 8.65 -36.62
CA PRO A 90 -2.38 8.00 -37.70
C PRO A 90 -1.56 8.24 -38.98
N MET A 91 -1.15 7.13 -39.60
CA MET A 91 -0.37 7.18 -40.83
C MET A 91 -1.26 7.82 -41.89
N ASP A 92 -1.16 9.13 -42.05
CA ASP A 92 -1.65 9.78 -43.25
C ASP A 92 -0.90 9.12 -44.40
N CYS A 93 -1.66 8.47 -45.29
CA CYS A 93 -1.20 7.80 -46.50
C CYS A 93 -0.48 8.73 -47.50
N HIS A 94 -0.19 9.97 -47.09
CA HIS A 94 0.57 10.98 -47.79
C HIS A 94 1.96 11.26 -47.19
N TYR A 95 2.48 10.44 -46.27
CA TYR A 95 3.89 10.56 -45.85
C TYR A 95 4.83 10.25 -47.04
N LYS A 96 5.17 11.29 -47.81
CA LYS A 96 6.23 11.24 -48.81
C LYS A 96 7.55 11.36 -48.05
N PRO A 97 8.43 10.34 -48.07
CA PRO A 97 9.76 10.48 -47.53
C PRO A 97 10.45 11.62 -48.27
N LEU A 98 10.95 12.62 -47.53
CA LEU A 98 11.72 13.71 -48.11
C LEU A 98 13.08 13.15 -48.54
N THR A 99 13.09 12.50 -49.70
CA THR A 99 14.29 11.98 -50.34
C THR A 99 14.93 13.12 -51.12
N THR A 100 15.48 14.09 -50.40
CA THR A 100 16.41 15.04 -51.01
C THR A 100 17.81 14.62 -50.62
N PRO A 101 18.61 14.02 -51.53
CA PRO A 101 20.03 13.90 -51.28
C PRO A 101 20.59 15.32 -51.16
N ARG A 102 21.09 15.64 -49.97
CA ARG A 102 21.83 16.86 -49.68
C ARG A 102 23.10 16.82 -50.52
N GLN A 103 23.09 17.39 -51.73
CA GLN A 103 24.33 17.63 -52.47
C GLN A 103 25.17 18.63 -51.67
N LEU A 104 26.34 18.16 -51.27
CA LEU A 104 27.38 18.99 -50.67
C LEU A 104 28.04 19.78 -51.80
N PRO A 105 28.15 21.12 -51.72
CA PRO A 105 28.90 21.88 -52.72
C PRO A 105 30.40 21.60 -52.57
N THR A 106 31.04 21.26 -53.68
CA THR A 106 32.51 21.21 -53.87
C THR A 106 33.11 22.59 -53.99
#